data_AF-A0A9P9DY37-F1
#
_entry.id   AF-A0A9P9DY37-F1
#
_cell.length_a   1.000
_cell.length_b   1.000
_cell.length_c   1.000
_cell.angle_alpha   90.00
_cell.angle_beta   90.00
_cell.angle_gamma   90.00
#
_symmetry.space_group_name_H-M   'P 1'
#
loop_
_entity.id
_entity.type
_entity.pdbx_description
1 polymer ?
#
loop_
_entity_poly.entity_id
_entity_poly.type
_entity_poly.pdbx_seq_one_letter_code
_entity_poly.pdbx_strand_id
1 'polypeptide(L)'
;MMANTITGDKIQDPGHRIFAPSEATPVSSRSSSPLGGEALPNALQPDEDNDNLEKAFARLSVHNNALVEVNVKKQTIEKQRIELHGQACDLLRNYKSIEKELAEDATVYSRVWHKKMAEDICTKLPQELRDMIYDQLIYPYRHIEVQRNNDSDWHKKDISFPLKLPFMNLDFVNHQFATEIAKRVLSIATFEVRSLSLAAWLLRSNIFGCGLLTRDYIHSLRVHIFPDDQTEDVITRFPTIELKQGGNIDKILNVTYKTGFKLDFMLVAAPWHRVKPLLLSLATIVYRCHRKGFAVRVFHYPNPAAYSNVPERLKVRELTGLYCKDDVEGCRARIEGIDDMGNVGVLMKLSDTFE
;
A
#
# COMPACT_ATOMS: atom_id res chain seq x y z
N MET A 1 -4.13 -5.26 21.88
CA MET A 1 -2.66 -5.20 22.01
C MET A 1 -2.13 -4.40 20.83
N MET A 2 -1.58 -3.21 21.09
CA MET A 2 -1.09 -2.31 20.06
C MET A 2 0.23 -2.85 19.50
N ALA A 3 0.24 -3.25 18.23
CA ALA A 3 1.45 -3.56 17.51
C ALA A 3 2.08 -2.23 17.05
N ASN A 4 3.05 -1.74 17.82
CA ASN A 4 3.93 -0.67 17.36
C ASN A 4 4.74 -1.21 16.19
N THR A 5 4.46 -0.69 14.99
CA THR A 5 5.28 -0.90 13.81
C THR A 5 6.57 -0.12 14.00
N ILE A 6 7.60 -0.78 14.53
CA ILE A 6 8.96 -0.24 14.53
C ILE A 6 9.44 -0.33 13.08
N THR A 7 9.37 0.80 12.37
CA THR A 7 10.05 0.99 11.10
C THR A 7 11.54 0.83 11.36
N GLY A 8 12.09 -0.30 10.93
CA GLY A 8 13.52 -0.52 10.89
C GLY A 8 14.15 0.46 9.90
N ASP A 9 14.67 1.56 10.44
CA ASP A 9 15.61 2.40 9.72
C ASP A 9 16.80 1.51 9.33
N LYS A 10 16.99 1.37 8.03
CA LYS A 10 18.20 0.77 7.47
C LYS A 10 19.37 1.65 7.92
N ILE A 11 20.05 1.22 8.98
CA ILE A 11 21.41 1.66 9.27
C ILE A 11 22.23 1.22 8.06
N GLN A 12 22.47 2.16 7.15
CA GLN A 12 23.47 2.01 6.11
C GLN A 12 24.79 1.70 6.80
N ASP A 13 25.28 0.51 6.52
CA ASP A 13 26.63 0.07 6.87
C ASP A 13 27.61 1.13 6.35
N PRO A 14 28.29 1.90 7.22
CA PRO A 14 29.29 2.84 6.76
C PRO A 14 30.47 1.97 6.31
N GLY A 15 30.52 1.76 5.00
CA GLY A 15 31.54 0.95 4.35
C GLY A 15 32.92 1.24 4.90
N HIS A 16 33.69 0.16 5.07
CA HIS A 16 35.11 0.15 5.36
C HIS A 16 35.86 1.32 4.70
N ARG A 17 35.98 2.44 5.41
CA ARG A 17 37.07 3.39 5.19
C ARG A 17 38.27 2.78 5.88
N ILE A 18 39.03 2.03 5.10
CA ILE A 18 40.45 1.79 5.35
C ILE A 18 41.04 3.18 5.56
N PHE A 19 41.32 3.54 6.81
CA PHE A 19 42.13 4.71 7.12
C PHE A 19 43.52 4.41 6.56
N ALA A 20 43.81 4.95 5.38
CA ALA A 20 45.18 5.13 4.94
C ALA A 20 45.94 5.90 6.04
N PRO A 21 47.19 5.55 6.33
CA PRO A 21 47.99 6.30 7.30
C PRO A 21 48.04 7.75 6.82
N SER A 22 47.55 8.66 7.67
CA SER A 22 47.60 10.10 7.46
C SER A 22 49.03 10.49 7.11
N GLU A 23 49.24 10.91 5.86
CA GLU A 23 50.46 11.59 5.45
C GLU A 23 50.69 12.78 6.40
N ALA A 24 51.88 12.82 6.99
CA ALA A 24 52.32 13.90 7.84
C ALA A 24 52.22 15.21 7.06
N THR A 25 51.36 16.12 7.51
CA THR A 25 51.31 17.48 7.00
C THR A 25 52.63 18.15 7.36
N PRO A 26 53.41 18.66 6.38
CA PRO A 26 54.64 19.37 6.68
C PRO A 26 54.28 20.70 7.36
N VAL A 27 54.82 20.92 8.55
CA VAL A 27 54.64 22.18 9.29
C VAL A 27 55.23 23.31 8.43
N SER A 28 54.34 24.17 7.95
CA SER A 28 54.64 25.34 7.15
C SER A 28 55.49 26.33 7.95
N SER A 29 56.71 26.53 7.45
CA SER A 29 57.63 27.59 7.84
C SER A 29 57.15 28.94 7.28
N ARG A 30 56.82 29.88 8.16
CA ARG A 30 56.79 31.33 7.93
C ARG A 30 57.40 31.96 9.18
N SER A 31 58.63 32.51 9.14
CA SER A 31 59.01 33.84 8.61
C SER A 31 57.94 34.89 8.90
N SER A 32 58.17 36.05 9.49
CA SER A 32 59.39 36.80 9.83
C SER A 32 58.85 38.13 10.36
N SER A 33 59.42 38.68 11.43
CA SER A 33 59.51 40.14 11.59
C SER A 33 60.55 40.52 12.64
N PRO A 34 61.16 41.70 12.51
CA PRO A 34 62.58 41.86 12.78
C PRO A 34 62.90 42.91 13.85
N LEU A 35 64.15 42.85 14.30
CA LEU A 35 65.00 43.93 14.81
C LEU A 35 64.61 44.63 16.14
N GLY A 36 65.31 44.18 17.18
CA GLY A 36 66.05 45.01 18.14
C GLY A 36 67.10 44.08 18.74
N GLY A 37 68.40 44.18 18.47
CA GLY A 37 69.21 45.38 18.52
C GLY A 37 69.73 45.55 19.94
N GLU A 38 70.58 44.64 20.44
CA GLU A 38 71.53 44.93 21.52
C GLU A 38 72.50 43.75 21.82
N ALA A 39 73.76 44.15 22.08
CA ALA A 39 74.83 43.49 22.82
C ALA A 39 75.37 42.11 22.37
N LEU A 40 76.61 42.13 21.85
CA LEU A 40 77.55 41.02 21.85
C LEU A 40 77.80 40.53 23.30
N PRO A 41 77.51 39.26 23.67
CA PRO A 41 78.01 38.72 24.91
C PRO A 41 79.42 38.14 24.70
N ASN A 42 80.26 38.55 25.64
CA ASN A 42 81.53 38.01 26.07
C ASN A 42 81.87 36.57 25.63
N ALA A 43 83.15 36.41 25.31
CA ALA A 43 83.81 35.13 25.07
C ALA A 43 83.44 34.08 26.13
N LEU A 44 82.86 32.98 25.65
CA LEU A 44 82.46 31.80 26.41
C LEU A 44 83.66 31.17 27.11
N GLN A 45 83.51 30.92 28.42
CA GLN A 45 84.45 30.14 29.21
C GLN A 45 84.18 28.65 28.99
N PRO A 46 85.15 27.87 28.48
CA PRO A 46 84.95 26.49 28.03
C PRO A 46 84.56 25.48 29.13
N ASP A 47 84.71 25.85 30.41
CA ASP A 47 84.44 24.95 31.54
C ASP A 47 82.98 24.98 32.02
N GLU A 48 82.24 26.10 31.85
CA GLU A 48 80.81 26.15 32.21
C GLU A 48 79.91 25.48 31.15
N ASP A 49 80.37 25.45 29.90
CA ASP A 49 79.63 24.84 28.79
C ASP A 49 79.59 23.31 28.91
N ASN A 50 80.62 22.68 29.48
CA ASN A 50 80.68 21.23 29.65
C ASN A 50 79.71 20.74 30.74
N ASP A 51 79.61 21.47 31.86
CA ASP A 51 78.65 21.21 32.94
C ASP A 51 77.19 21.36 32.48
N ASN A 52 76.93 22.36 31.63
CA ASN A 52 75.61 22.56 31.01
C ASN A 52 75.28 21.46 30.00
N LEU A 53 76.28 20.97 29.27
CA LEU A 53 76.15 19.86 28.33
C LEU A 53 75.80 18.55 29.05
N GLU A 54 76.49 18.20 30.14
CA GLU A 54 76.19 17.00 30.94
C GLU A 54 74.79 17.06 31.56
N LYS A 55 74.38 18.21 32.10
CA LYS A 55 73.01 18.42 32.61
C LYS A 55 71.97 18.28 31.51
N ALA A 56 72.26 18.76 30.29
CA ALA A 56 71.37 18.60 29.14
C ALA A 56 71.26 17.14 28.70
N PHE A 57 72.36 16.40 28.66
CA PHE A 57 72.36 14.97 28.35
C PHE A 57 71.61 14.14 29.39
N ALA A 58 71.77 14.44 30.68
CA ALA A 58 71.01 13.79 31.75
C ALA A 58 69.50 14.04 31.61
N ARG A 59 69.09 15.29 31.32
CA ARG A 59 67.68 15.63 31.06
C ARG A 59 67.14 14.91 29.82
N LEU A 60 67.93 14.87 28.75
CA LEU A 60 67.55 14.19 27.51
C LEU A 60 67.40 12.68 27.72
N SER A 61 68.28 12.07 28.52
CA SER A 61 68.18 10.66 28.91
C SER A 61 66.89 10.39 29.70
N VAL A 62 66.57 11.24 30.69
CA VAL A 62 65.31 11.14 31.46
C VAL A 62 64.08 11.27 30.56
N HIS A 63 64.07 12.27 29.66
CA HIS A 63 62.97 12.44 28.71
C HIS A 63 62.84 11.29 27.72
N ASN A 64 63.96 10.72 27.25
CA ASN A 64 63.95 9.57 26.35
C ASN A 64 63.37 8.33 27.05
N ASN A 65 63.75 8.07 28.30
CA ASN A 65 63.18 6.98 29.10
C ASN A 65 61.68 7.18 29.32
N ALA A 66 61.23 8.40 29.63
CA ALA A 66 59.81 8.72 29.76
C ALA A 66 59.04 8.49 28.43
N LEU A 67 59.62 8.85 27.29
CA LEU A 67 59.02 8.60 25.96
C LEU A 67 58.89 7.10 25.67
N VAL A 68 59.89 6.30 26.03
CA VAL A 68 59.84 4.84 25.89
C VAL A 68 58.69 4.27 26.75
N GLU A 69 58.58 4.68 28.01
CA GLU A 69 57.48 4.24 28.89
C GLU A 69 56.09 4.63 28.34
N VAL A 70 55.94 5.86 27.85
CA VAL A 70 54.70 6.32 27.22
C VAL A 70 54.37 5.51 25.97
N ASN A 71 55.37 5.17 25.14
CA ASN A 71 55.16 4.37 23.95
C ASN A 71 54.74 2.93 24.28
N VAL A 72 55.34 2.32 25.31
CA VAL A 72 54.91 1.00 25.82
C VAL A 72 53.46 1.06 26.32
N LYS A 73 53.09 2.08 27.11
CA LYS A 73 51.70 2.27 27.56
C LYS A 73 50.74 2.43 26.39
N LYS A 74 51.11 3.22 25.37
CA LYS A 74 50.32 3.40 24.15
C LYS A 74 50.08 2.09 23.42
N GLN A 75 51.12 1.26 23.25
CA GLN A 75 50.98 -0.06 22.61
C GLN A 75 50.07 -0.99 23.41
N THR A 76 50.16 -0.98 24.74
CA THR A 76 49.27 -1.77 25.61
C THR A 76 47.81 -1.31 25.46
N ILE A 77 47.56 0.00 25.47
CA ILE A 77 46.21 0.56 25.26
C ILE A 77 45.66 0.18 23.88
N GLU A 78 46.46 0.24 22.83
CA GLU A 78 46.00 -0.12 21.48
C GLU A 78 45.64 -1.61 21.39
N LYS A 79 46.43 -2.49 22.04
CA LYS A 79 46.08 -3.91 22.14
C LYS A 79 44.75 -4.12 22.86
N GLN A 80 44.55 -3.46 24.00
CA GLN A 80 43.28 -3.51 24.75
C GLN A 80 42.11 -2.98 23.92
N ARG A 81 42.31 -1.90 23.16
CA ARG A 81 41.29 -1.33 22.27
C ARG A 81 40.87 -2.33 21.19
N ILE A 82 41.84 -2.99 20.54
CA ILE A 82 41.57 -4.01 19.52
C ILE A 82 40.81 -5.18 20.14
N GLU A 83 41.22 -5.63 21.33
CA GLU A 83 40.56 -6.72 22.05
C GLU A 83 39.11 -6.37 22.41
N LEU A 84 38.88 -5.21 23.02
CA LEU A 84 37.54 -4.71 23.36
C LEU A 84 36.66 -4.54 22.11
N HIS A 85 37.24 -4.09 20.99
CA HIS A 85 36.51 -3.99 19.74
C HIS A 85 36.10 -5.37 19.21
N GLY A 86 36.98 -6.38 19.29
CA GLY A 86 36.65 -7.76 18.96
C GLY A 86 35.51 -8.30 19.83
N GLN A 87 35.59 -8.11 21.15
CA GLN A 87 34.55 -8.50 22.09
C GLN A 87 33.20 -7.81 21.77
N ALA A 88 33.21 -6.52 21.44
CA ALA A 88 31.98 -5.80 21.05
C ALA A 88 31.36 -6.35 19.76
N CYS A 89 32.18 -6.70 18.77
CA CYS A 89 31.72 -7.32 17.52
C CYS A 89 31.11 -8.71 17.76
N ASP A 90 31.74 -9.53 18.60
CA ASP A 90 31.21 -10.86 18.95
C ASP A 90 29.90 -10.75 19.74
N LEU A 91 29.81 -9.82 20.70
CA LEU A 91 28.56 -9.53 21.41
C LEU A 91 27.45 -9.08 20.47
N LEU A 92 27.74 -8.20 19.50
CA LEU A 92 26.75 -7.73 18.53
C LEU A 92 26.26 -8.87 17.62
N ARG A 93 27.17 -9.77 17.21
CA ARG A 93 26.80 -10.96 16.42
C ARG A 93 25.89 -11.89 17.22
N ASN A 94 26.23 -12.16 18.48
CA ASN A 94 25.42 -12.98 19.37
C ASN A 94 24.06 -12.34 19.63
N TYR A 95 24.02 -11.03 19.90
CA TYR A 95 22.76 -10.28 20.08
C TYR A 95 21.85 -10.42 18.87
N LYS A 96 22.35 -10.21 17.65
CA LYS A 96 21.56 -10.34 16.41
C LYS A 96 21.04 -11.76 16.18
N SER A 97 21.83 -12.79 16.56
CA SER A 97 21.37 -14.18 16.49
C SER A 97 20.20 -14.42 17.45
N ILE A 98 20.35 -13.99 18.70
CA ILE A 98 19.31 -14.12 19.73
C ILE A 98 18.05 -13.35 19.35
N GLU A 99 18.18 -12.13 18.82
CA GLU A 99 17.06 -11.33 18.35
C GLU A 99 16.29 -12.03 17.22
N LYS A 100 17.00 -12.66 16.29
CA LYS A 100 16.39 -13.46 15.22
C LYS A 100 15.66 -14.68 15.78
N GLU A 101 16.28 -15.44 16.68
CA GLU A 101 15.66 -16.59 17.34
C GLU A 101 14.39 -16.17 18.10
N LEU A 102 14.45 -15.06 18.84
CA LEU A 102 13.30 -14.52 19.56
C LEU A 102 12.16 -14.11 18.61
N ALA A 103 12.47 -13.51 17.47
CA ALA A 103 11.48 -13.15 16.45
C ALA A 103 10.83 -14.39 15.82
N GLU A 104 11.60 -15.44 15.58
CA GLU A 104 11.10 -16.74 15.09
C GLU A 104 10.17 -17.39 16.14
N ASP A 105 10.60 -17.47 17.39
CA ASP A 105 9.80 -18.00 18.51
C ASP A 105 8.50 -17.20 18.73
N ALA A 106 8.58 -15.87 18.68
CA ALA A 106 7.40 -15.01 18.78
C ALA A 106 6.41 -15.27 17.63
N THR A 107 6.92 -15.53 16.42
CA THR A 107 6.09 -15.86 15.26
C THR A 107 5.42 -17.22 15.43
N VAL A 108 6.15 -18.23 15.92
CA VAL A 108 5.61 -19.56 16.22
C VAL A 108 4.55 -19.50 17.32
N TYR A 109 4.85 -18.81 18.43
CA TYR A 109 3.91 -18.63 19.54
C TYR A 109 2.63 -17.93 19.06
N SER A 110 2.78 -16.81 18.34
CA SER A 110 1.66 -16.08 17.74
C SER A 110 0.81 -16.98 16.87
N ARG A 111 1.43 -17.82 16.02
CA ARG A 111 0.72 -18.76 15.16
C ARG A 111 -0.13 -19.76 15.95
N VAL A 112 0.45 -20.38 16.97
CA VAL A 112 -0.26 -21.37 17.81
C VAL A 112 -1.39 -20.71 18.58
N TRP A 113 -1.14 -19.53 19.14
CA TRP A 113 -2.13 -18.79 19.92
C TRP A 113 -3.32 -18.34 19.06
N HIS A 114 -3.08 -17.75 17.88
CA HIS A 114 -4.14 -17.34 16.96
C HIS A 114 -4.98 -18.52 16.46
N LYS A 115 -4.36 -19.67 16.16
CA LYS A 115 -5.11 -20.87 15.74
C LYS A 115 -6.04 -21.36 16.84
N LYS A 116 -5.52 -21.44 18.07
CA LYS A 116 -6.31 -21.85 19.23
C LYS A 116 -7.45 -20.87 19.50
N MET A 117 -7.19 -19.57 19.41
CA MET A 117 -8.22 -18.55 19.56
C MET A 117 -9.30 -18.66 18.48
N ALA A 118 -8.92 -18.85 17.21
CA ALA A 118 -9.86 -19.03 16.11
C ALA A 118 -10.72 -20.30 16.29
N GLU A 119 -10.11 -21.39 16.76
CA GLU A 119 -10.81 -22.63 17.11
C GLU A 119 -11.78 -22.43 18.28
N ASP A 120 -11.34 -21.77 19.35
CA ASP A 120 -12.18 -21.44 20.50
C ASP A 120 -13.37 -20.57 20.09
N ILE A 121 -13.18 -19.58 19.20
CA ILE A 121 -14.27 -18.76 18.67
C ILE A 121 -15.27 -19.63 17.89
N CYS A 122 -14.81 -20.44 16.94
CA CYS A 122 -15.69 -21.28 16.10
C CYS A 122 -16.44 -22.35 16.90
N THR A 123 -15.84 -22.90 17.95
CA THR A 123 -16.39 -24.04 18.70
C THR A 123 -17.23 -23.64 19.91
N LYS A 124 -16.89 -22.54 20.60
CA LYS A 124 -17.53 -22.16 21.87
C LYS A 124 -18.56 -21.05 21.73
N LEU A 125 -18.40 -20.16 20.75
CA LEU A 125 -19.35 -19.05 20.58
C LEU A 125 -20.47 -19.45 19.62
N PRO A 126 -21.73 -19.07 19.89
CA PRO A 126 -22.82 -19.20 18.92
C PRO A 126 -22.61 -18.29 17.71
N GLN A 127 -23.27 -18.61 16.58
CA GLN A 127 -23.05 -17.92 15.29
C GLN A 127 -23.28 -16.41 15.38
N GLU A 128 -24.26 -15.96 16.17
CA GLU A 128 -24.63 -14.56 16.30
C GLU A 128 -23.49 -13.74 16.92
N LEU A 129 -22.83 -14.29 17.95
CA LEU A 129 -21.67 -13.64 18.57
C LEU A 129 -20.45 -13.67 17.64
N ARG A 130 -20.28 -14.75 16.86
CA ARG A 130 -19.21 -14.83 15.85
C ARG A 130 -19.41 -13.76 14.78
N ASP A 131 -20.62 -13.62 14.25
CA ASP A 131 -20.98 -12.59 13.27
C ASP A 131 -20.71 -11.18 13.79
N MET A 132 -21.01 -10.89 15.06
CA MET A 132 -20.67 -9.61 15.68
C MET A 132 -19.16 -9.36 15.72
N ILE A 133 -18.36 -10.37 16.07
CA ILE A 133 -16.89 -10.28 16.05
C ILE A 133 -16.41 -10.03 14.62
N TYR A 134 -16.93 -10.78 13.65
CA TYR A 134 -16.58 -10.64 12.24
C TYR A 134 -16.94 -9.25 11.72
N ASP A 135 -18.10 -8.72 12.06
CA ASP A 135 -18.49 -7.36 11.66
C ASP A 135 -17.53 -6.30 12.16
N GLN A 136 -16.98 -6.46 13.38
CA GLN A 136 -15.97 -5.55 13.92
C GLN A 136 -14.63 -5.68 13.21
N LEU A 137 -14.20 -6.91 12.88
CA LEU A 137 -12.98 -7.15 12.11
C LEU A 137 -13.08 -6.61 10.67
N ILE A 138 -14.28 -6.68 10.09
CA ILE A 138 -14.56 -6.31 8.69
C ILE A 138 -14.94 -4.84 8.55
N TYR A 139 -15.29 -4.14 9.63
CA TYR A 139 -15.77 -2.75 9.59
C TYR A 139 -14.93 -1.80 8.70
N PRO A 140 -13.58 -1.82 8.73
CA PRO A 140 -12.76 -0.97 7.86
C PRO A 140 -12.85 -1.32 6.37
N TYR A 141 -13.38 -2.49 6.04
CA TYR A 141 -13.35 -3.13 4.72
C TYR A 141 -14.75 -3.27 4.11
N ARG A 142 -15.72 -2.47 4.55
CA ARG A 142 -17.08 -2.46 3.95
C ARG A 142 -17.08 -1.98 2.50
N HIS A 143 -16.05 -1.26 2.08
CA HIS A 143 -15.85 -0.83 0.71
C HIS A 143 -14.50 -1.33 0.20
N ILE A 144 -14.52 -2.23 -0.78
CA ILE A 144 -13.32 -2.87 -1.30
C ILE A 144 -13.17 -2.47 -2.75
N GLU A 145 -12.18 -1.62 -3.02
CA GLU A 145 -11.82 -1.29 -4.39
C GLU A 145 -10.91 -2.37 -4.99
N VAL A 146 -11.29 -2.87 -6.16
CA VAL A 146 -10.54 -3.89 -6.91
C VAL A 146 -10.01 -3.22 -8.17
N GLN A 147 -8.70 -3.11 -8.25
CA GLN A 147 -7.99 -2.49 -9.36
C GLN A 147 -7.03 -3.49 -10.02
N ARG A 148 -6.67 -3.21 -11.28
CA ARG A 148 -5.48 -3.84 -11.88
C ARG A 148 -4.28 -3.02 -11.43
N ASN A 149 -3.22 -3.66 -10.95
CA ASN A 149 -1.95 -2.96 -10.82
C ASN A 149 -1.47 -2.60 -12.22
N ASN A 150 -1.39 -1.30 -12.49
CA ASN A 150 -0.79 -0.80 -13.72
C ASN A 150 0.74 -0.79 -13.64
N ASP A 151 1.31 -0.97 -12.43
CA ASP A 151 2.75 -0.88 -12.16
C ASP A 151 3.50 -2.22 -12.24
N SER A 152 2.82 -3.36 -12.40
CA SER A 152 3.50 -4.65 -12.55
C SER A 152 3.90 -4.86 -14.02
N ASP A 153 5.18 -5.16 -14.24
CA ASP A 153 5.79 -5.48 -15.53
C ASP A 153 4.83 -6.23 -16.46
N TRP A 154 4.84 -5.82 -17.73
CA TRP A 154 3.89 -6.05 -18.84
C TRP A 154 3.47 -7.51 -19.12
N HIS A 155 3.93 -8.47 -18.32
CA HIS A 155 3.68 -9.91 -18.45
C HIS A 155 2.96 -10.55 -17.26
N LYS A 156 2.72 -9.83 -16.15
CA LYS A 156 1.88 -10.32 -15.05
C LYS A 156 0.79 -9.30 -14.74
N LYS A 157 -0.44 -9.62 -15.14
CA LYS A 157 -1.64 -8.90 -14.70
C LYS A 157 -1.91 -9.27 -13.25
N ASP A 158 -1.08 -8.79 -12.33
CA ASP A 158 -1.32 -8.99 -10.92
C ASP A 158 -2.47 -8.08 -10.52
N ILE A 159 -3.61 -8.69 -10.23
CA ILE A 159 -4.77 -7.98 -9.68
C ILE A 159 -4.42 -7.70 -8.23
N SER A 160 -4.19 -6.43 -7.90
CA SER A 160 -4.05 -6.04 -6.51
C SER A 160 -5.40 -6.17 -5.84
N PHE A 161 -5.42 -7.01 -4.83
CA PHE A 161 -6.55 -7.12 -3.93
C PHE A 161 -6.11 -6.53 -2.59
N PRO A 162 -6.70 -5.42 -2.13
CA PRO A 162 -6.20 -4.66 -0.98
C PRO A 162 -6.32 -5.42 0.35
N LEU A 163 -7.08 -6.52 0.36
CA LEU A 163 -7.34 -7.31 1.56
C LEU A 163 -6.21 -8.30 1.86
N LYS A 164 -5.04 -7.77 2.25
CA LYS A 164 -4.13 -8.51 3.12
C LYS A 164 -4.69 -8.49 4.54
N LEU A 165 -5.79 -9.20 4.77
CA LEU A 165 -6.38 -9.28 6.11
C LEU A 165 -5.54 -10.26 6.94
N PRO A 166 -4.85 -9.79 8.01
CA PRO A 166 -4.01 -10.67 8.82
C PRO A 166 -4.81 -11.84 9.41
N PHE A 167 -6.07 -11.59 9.74
CA PHE A 167 -7.01 -12.56 10.31
C PHE A 167 -7.59 -13.57 9.31
N MET A 168 -7.20 -13.51 8.02
CA MET A 168 -7.52 -14.55 7.03
C MET A 168 -6.30 -15.35 6.58
N ASN A 169 -5.12 -15.10 7.14
CA ASN A 169 -3.96 -15.91 6.84
C ASN A 169 -4.12 -17.32 7.44
N LEU A 170 -4.23 -18.33 6.58
CA LEU A 170 -4.38 -19.74 6.95
C LEU A 170 -3.19 -20.29 7.75
N ASP A 171 -2.06 -19.60 7.74
CA ASP A 171 -0.95 -19.91 8.65
C ASP A 171 -1.32 -19.64 10.11
N PHE A 172 -2.16 -18.63 10.38
CA PHE A 172 -2.49 -18.14 11.73
C PHE A 172 -3.90 -18.51 12.19
N VAL A 173 -4.83 -18.74 11.27
CA VAL A 173 -6.22 -19.14 11.59
C VAL A 173 -6.55 -20.47 10.94
N ASN A 174 -7.50 -21.21 11.52
CA ASN A 174 -7.98 -22.44 10.89
C ASN A 174 -8.85 -22.13 9.65
N HIS A 175 -9.00 -23.12 8.76
CA HIS A 175 -9.75 -22.95 7.52
C HIS A 175 -11.22 -22.57 7.77
N GLN A 176 -11.87 -23.16 8.78
CA GLN A 176 -13.26 -22.86 9.10
C GLN A 176 -13.48 -21.39 9.43
N PHE A 177 -12.65 -20.83 10.32
CA PHE A 177 -12.70 -19.43 10.72
C PHE A 177 -12.47 -18.49 9.52
N ALA A 178 -11.47 -18.80 8.70
CA ALA A 178 -11.21 -18.04 7.48
C ALA A 178 -12.39 -18.09 6.49
N THR A 179 -13.02 -19.26 6.33
CA THR A 179 -14.22 -19.44 5.51
C THR A 179 -15.41 -18.64 6.05
N GLU A 180 -15.68 -18.68 7.35
CA GLU A 180 -16.78 -17.93 7.97
C GLU A 180 -16.60 -16.41 7.80
N ILE A 181 -15.39 -15.90 8.05
CA ILE A 181 -15.06 -14.49 7.81
C ILE A 181 -15.18 -14.14 6.33
N ALA A 182 -14.64 -14.96 5.43
CA ALA A 182 -14.70 -14.70 3.99
C ALA A 182 -16.16 -14.61 3.50
N LYS A 183 -17.04 -15.51 3.97
CA LYS A 183 -18.48 -15.43 3.68
C LYS A 183 -19.07 -14.12 4.19
N ARG A 184 -18.72 -13.70 5.41
CA ARG A 184 -19.20 -12.46 6.01
C ARG A 184 -18.70 -11.21 5.28
N VAL A 185 -17.45 -11.20 4.83
CA VAL A 185 -16.89 -10.11 3.99
C VAL A 185 -17.67 -10.02 2.69
N LEU A 186 -17.88 -11.15 2.01
CA LEU A 186 -18.62 -11.19 0.74
C LEU A 186 -20.07 -10.72 0.90
N SER A 187 -20.69 -10.98 2.06
CA SER A 187 -22.09 -10.62 2.30
C SER A 187 -22.33 -9.18 2.73
N ILE A 188 -21.32 -8.50 3.28
CA ILE A 188 -21.48 -7.13 3.77
C ILE A 188 -20.78 -6.11 2.89
N ALA A 189 -19.64 -6.48 2.32
CA ALA A 189 -18.82 -5.52 1.59
C ALA A 189 -19.42 -5.17 0.23
N THR A 190 -19.25 -3.91 -0.14
CA THR A 190 -19.45 -3.42 -1.51
C THR A 190 -18.13 -3.50 -2.24
N PHE A 191 -18.08 -4.31 -3.30
CA PHE A 191 -16.92 -4.43 -4.16
C PHE A 191 -17.01 -3.43 -5.29
N GLU A 192 -16.06 -2.51 -5.38
CA GLU A 192 -15.99 -1.52 -6.46
C GLU A 192 -14.93 -1.95 -7.48
N VAL A 193 -15.31 -2.15 -8.74
CA VAL A 193 -14.43 -2.59 -9.82
C VAL A 193 -14.41 -1.58 -10.96
N ARG A 194 -13.23 -1.31 -11.51
CA ARG A 194 -13.04 -0.32 -12.60
C ARG A 194 -13.17 -0.85 -14.03
N SER A 195 -13.58 -2.09 -14.21
CA SER A 195 -13.78 -2.67 -15.54
C SER A 195 -14.72 -3.87 -15.47
N LEU A 196 -15.55 -4.03 -16.50
CA LEU A 196 -16.41 -5.20 -16.68
C LEU A 196 -15.64 -6.52 -16.77
N SER A 197 -14.46 -6.50 -17.39
CA SER A 197 -13.59 -7.67 -17.45
C SER A 197 -13.08 -8.09 -16.06
N LEU A 198 -12.81 -7.12 -15.18
CA LEU A 198 -12.39 -7.34 -13.80
C LEU A 198 -13.56 -7.81 -12.93
N ALA A 199 -14.75 -7.24 -13.13
CA ALA A 199 -15.99 -7.72 -12.51
C ALA A 199 -16.26 -9.20 -12.82
N ALA A 200 -16.17 -9.58 -14.10
CA ALA A 200 -16.38 -10.96 -14.54
C ALA A 200 -15.29 -11.93 -14.05
N TRP A 201 -14.07 -11.44 -13.83
CA TRP A 201 -13.01 -12.20 -13.16
C TRP A 201 -13.35 -12.37 -11.68
N LEU A 202 -13.66 -11.28 -10.97
CA LEU A 202 -13.93 -11.26 -9.53
C LEU A 202 -14.99 -12.29 -9.15
N LEU A 203 -16.09 -12.34 -9.90
CA LEU A 203 -17.19 -13.27 -9.67
C LEU A 203 -16.78 -14.75 -9.84
N ARG A 204 -15.76 -15.06 -10.65
CA ARG A 204 -15.27 -16.43 -10.86
C ARG A 204 -14.11 -16.80 -9.96
N SER A 205 -13.56 -15.85 -9.22
CA SER A 205 -12.38 -16.04 -8.40
C SER A 205 -12.72 -16.60 -7.02
N ASN A 206 -11.76 -17.31 -6.44
CA ASN A 206 -11.68 -17.58 -5.01
C ASN A 206 -10.71 -16.56 -4.39
N ILE A 207 -11.20 -15.33 -4.20
CA ILE A 207 -10.37 -14.17 -3.84
C ILE A 207 -9.68 -14.31 -2.48
N PHE A 208 -10.18 -15.19 -1.61
CA PHE A 208 -9.65 -15.42 -0.27
C PHE A 208 -8.89 -16.73 -0.13
N GLY A 209 -8.77 -17.54 -1.20
CA GLY A 209 -8.04 -18.80 -1.14
C GLY A 209 -8.68 -19.88 -0.27
N CYS A 210 -9.94 -19.72 0.18
CA CYS A 210 -10.63 -20.61 1.13
C CYS A 210 -11.68 -21.52 0.48
N GLY A 211 -11.60 -21.73 -0.84
CA GLY A 211 -12.51 -22.59 -1.61
C GLY A 211 -13.87 -21.96 -1.93
N LEU A 212 -14.09 -20.70 -1.59
CA LEU A 212 -15.34 -19.98 -1.85
C LEU A 212 -15.25 -19.23 -3.17
N LEU A 213 -16.20 -19.47 -4.08
CA LEU A 213 -16.34 -18.63 -5.26
C LEU A 213 -17.10 -17.36 -4.90
N THR A 214 -16.54 -16.20 -5.26
CA THR A 214 -17.12 -14.88 -4.95
C THR A 214 -18.58 -14.77 -5.35
N ARG A 215 -18.95 -15.26 -6.54
CA ARG A 215 -20.32 -15.18 -7.07
C ARG A 215 -21.40 -15.78 -6.17
N ASP A 216 -21.05 -16.77 -5.34
CA ASP A 216 -22.01 -17.51 -4.54
C ASP A 216 -22.36 -16.77 -3.23
N TYR A 217 -21.55 -15.78 -2.84
CA TYR A 217 -21.68 -15.08 -1.55
C TYR A 217 -21.66 -13.56 -1.65
N ILE A 218 -21.24 -12.99 -2.78
CA ILE A 218 -21.22 -11.54 -2.97
C ILE A 218 -22.62 -10.97 -2.84
N HIS A 219 -22.79 -9.89 -2.06
CA HIS A 219 -24.09 -9.23 -1.91
C HIS A 219 -24.14 -7.85 -2.57
N SER A 220 -23.01 -7.18 -2.77
CA SER A 220 -22.97 -5.89 -3.45
C SER A 220 -21.75 -5.73 -4.36
N LEU A 221 -22.00 -5.43 -5.63
CA LEU A 221 -20.97 -5.16 -6.64
C LEU A 221 -21.26 -3.84 -7.32
N ARG A 222 -20.29 -2.92 -7.31
CA ARG A 222 -20.29 -1.67 -8.07
C ARG A 222 -19.32 -1.76 -9.23
N VAL A 223 -19.80 -1.58 -10.45
CA VAL A 223 -18.97 -1.66 -11.66
C VAL A 223 -18.88 -0.30 -12.33
N HIS A 224 -17.67 0.23 -12.45
CA HIS A 224 -17.39 1.42 -13.25
C HIS A 224 -17.13 1.02 -14.70
N ILE A 225 -17.83 1.69 -15.61
CA ILE A 225 -17.64 1.57 -17.06
C ILE A 225 -17.07 2.90 -17.53
N PHE A 226 -15.92 2.86 -18.20
CA PHE A 226 -15.22 4.05 -18.68
C PHE A 226 -15.46 4.26 -20.18
N PRO A 227 -15.12 5.44 -20.74
CA PRO A 227 -15.25 5.70 -22.17
C PRO A 227 -14.43 4.71 -23.03
N ASP A 228 -13.31 4.21 -22.50
CA ASP A 228 -12.46 3.24 -23.19
C ASP A 228 -13.10 1.85 -23.33
N ASP A 229 -14.18 1.55 -22.58
CA ASP A 229 -14.96 0.32 -22.73
C ASP A 229 -16.03 0.43 -23.85
N GLN A 230 -15.99 1.52 -24.63
CA GLN A 230 -16.99 1.87 -25.64
C GLN A 230 -16.38 1.94 -27.04
N THR A 231 -17.15 1.53 -28.04
CA THR A 231 -16.83 1.64 -29.47
C THR A 231 -17.94 2.37 -30.20
N GLU A 232 -17.65 3.04 -31.30
CA GLU A 232 -18.70 3.58 -32.17
C GLU A 232 -19.38 2.46 -32.96
N ASP A 233 -20.70 2.42 -32.90
CA ASP A 233 -21.50 1.57 -33.78
C ASP A 233 -21.34 2.05 -35.23
N VAL A 234 -21.01 1.11 -36.12
CA VAL A 234 -20.63 1.42 -37.51
C VAL A 234 -21.77 2.09 -38.29
N ILE A 235 -23.02 1.78 -37.94
CA ILE A 235 -24.21 2.23 -38.67
C ILE A 235 -24.69 3.56 -38.12
N THR A 236 -24.83 3.64 -36.81
CA THR A 236 -25.46 4.78 -36.12
C THR A 236 -24.46 5.83 -35.66
N ARG A 237 -23.16 5.50 -35.66
CA ARG A 237 -22.06 6.29 -35.08
C ARG A 237 -22.24 6.66 -33.61
N PHE A 238 -23.13 5.95 -32.90
CA PHE A 238 -23.29 6.13 -31.46
C PHE A 238 -22.30 5.24 -30.70
N PRO A 239 -21.72 5.71 -29.58
CA PRO A 239 -20.89 4.89 -28.72
C PRO A 239 -21.75 3.81 -28.10
N THR A 240 -21.38 2.58 -28.36
CA THR A 240 -21.97 1.35 -27.83
C THR A 240 -20.94 0.66 -26.96
N ILE A 241 -21.40 -0.12 -25.99
CA ILE A 241 -20.49 -0.97 -25.23
C ILE A 241 -19.90 -2.02 -26.17
N GLU A 242 -18.58 -2.18 -26.14
CA GLU A 242 -17.88 -3.18 -26.95
C GLU A 242 -18.53 -4.56 -26.83
N LEU A 243 -18.60 -5.32 -27.93
CA LEU A 243 -19.20 -6.67 -27.92
C LEU A 243 -18.62 -7.58 -26.83
N LYS A 244 -17.30 -7.51 -26.61
CA LYS A 244 -16.60 -8.24 -25.54
C LYS A 244 -17.11 -7.86 -24.15
N GLN A 245 -17.38 -6.57 -23.95
CA GLN A 245 -17.88 -6.01 -22.71
C GLN A 245 -19.37 -6.34 -22.51
N GLY A 246 -20.16 -6.33 -23.59
CA GLY A 246 -21.54 -6.84 -23.57
C GLY A 246 -21.63 -8.30 -23.09
N GLY A 247 -20.73 -9.17 -23.57
CA GLY A 247 -20.64 -10.55 -23.07
C GLY A 247 -20.24 -10.67 -21.59
N ASN A 248 -19.50 -9.71 -21.04
CA ASN A 248 -19.19 -9.65 -19.60
C ASN A 248 -20.41 -9.19 -18.79
N ILE A 249 -21.16 -8.20 -19.29
CA ILE A 249 -22.42 -7.76 -18.68
C ILE A 249 -23.40 -8.93 -18.59
N ASP A 250 -23.59 -9.68 -19.68
CA ASP A 250 -24.51 -10.83 -19.67
C ASP A 250 -24.10 -11.90 -18.65
N LYS A 251 -22.79 -12.15 -18.48
CA LYS A 251 -22.29 -13.05 -17.44
C LYS A 251 -22.61 -12.53 -16.04
N ILE A 252 -22.35 -11.25 -15.77
CA ILE A 252 -22.63 -10.62 -14.47
C ILE A 252 -24.12 -10.67 -14.16
N LEU A 253 -24.98 -10.29 -15.12
CA LEU A 253 -26.43 -10.32 -14.97
C LEU A 253 -26.94 -11.74 -14.71
N ASN A 254 -26.41 -12.74 -15.40
CA ASN A 254 -26.81 -14.14 -15.17
C ASN A 254 -26.40 -14.65 -13.79
N VAL A 255 -25.27 -14.20 -13.24
CA VAL A 255 -24.90 -14.52 -11.85
C VAL A 255 -25.87 -13.81 -10.90
N THR A 256 -26.08 -12.51 -11.10
CA THR A 256 -26.96 -11.69 -10.26
C THR A 256 -28.38 -12.23 -10.19
N TYR A 257 -28.91 -12.68 -11.33
CA TYR A 257 -30.22 -13.35 -11.40
C TYR A 257 -30.28 -14.65 -10.59
N LYS A 258 -29.17 -15.41 -10.54
CA LYS A 258 -29.11 -16.69 -9.81
C LYS A 258 -28.91 -16.52 -8.31
N THR A 259 -28.12 -15.53 -7.90
CA THR A 259 -27.69 -15.40 -6.50
C THR A 259 -28.33 -14.22 -5.77
N GLY A 260 -29.07 -13.35 -6.47
CA GLY A 260 -29.92 -12.33 -5.85
C GLY A 260 -29.18 -11.12 -5.28
N PHE A 261 -27.90 -10.91 -5.63
CA PHE A 261 -27.13 -9.81 -5.08
C PHE A 261 -27.44 -8.45 -5.72
N LYS A 262 -27.06 -7.37 -5.03
CA LYS A 262 -27.21 -5.99 -5.48
C LYS A 262 -26.10 -5.60 -6.47
N LEU A 263 -26.46 -5.13 -7.67
CA LEU A 263 -25.52 -4.82 -8.73
C LEU A 263 -25.60 -3.34 -9.18
N ASP A 264 -24.71 -2.52 -8.68
CA ASP A 264 -24.67 -1.10 -9.01
C ASP A 264 -23.79 -0.90 -10.26
N PHE A 265 -24.35 -0.47 -11.40
CA PHE A 265 -23.52 -0.03 -12.52
C PHE A 265 -23.29 1.48 -12.44
N MET A 266 -22.05 1.92 -12.45
CA MET A 266 -21.69 3.33 -12.53
C MET A 266 -21.02 3.58 -13.87
N LEU A 267 -21.58 4.49 -14.66
CA LEU A 267 -21.04 4.77 -15.98
C LEU A 267 -20.29 6.10 -15.94
N VAL A 268 -18.97 6.01 -15.80
CA VAL A 268 -18.13 7.19 -15.66
C VAL A 268 -17.86 7.73 -17.05
N ALA A 269 -18.65 8.71 -17.49
CA ALA A 269 -18.44 9.41 -18.75
C ALA A 269 -17.45 10.56 -18.57
N ALA A 270 -16.54 10.73 -19.52
CA ALA A 270 -15.81 11.99 -19.75
C ALA A 270 -15.71 12.19 -21.27
N PRO A 271 -15.97 13.38 -21.86
CA PRO A 271 -16.58 14.63 -21.39
C PRO A 271 -18.09 14.75 -21.73
N TRP A 272 -18.76 15.85 -21.35
CA TRP A 272 -20.20 16.17 -21.55
C TRP A 272 -20.78 15.80 -22.93
N HIS A 273 -20.02 16.00 -24.02
CA HIS A 273 -20.45 15.68 -25.38
C HIS A 273 -20.60 14.18 -25.67
N ARG A 274 -20.06 13.29 -24.81
CA ARG A 274 -20.20 11.83 -24.91
C ARG A 274 -21.31 11.26 -24.05
N VAL A 275 -21.99 12.09 -23.25
CA VAL A 275 -23.01 11.62 -22.30
C VAL A 275 -24.33 11.28 -23.00
N LYS A 276 -24.82 12.14 -23.91
CA LYS A 276 -26.05 11.86 -24.69
C LYS A 276 -25.96 10.54 -25.46
N PRO A 277 -24.91 10.29 -26.26
CA PRO A 277 -24.82 9.07 -27.04
C PRO A 277 -24.66 7.81 -26.17
N LEU A 278 -24.11 7.98 -24.97
CA LEU A 278 -23.97 6.92 -23.99
C LEU A 278 -25.29 6.57 -23.27
N LEU A 279 -26.12 7.56 -22.96
CA LEU A 279 -27.48 7.34 -22.47
C LEU A 279 -28.33 6.58 -23.49
N LEU A 280 -28.11 6.82 -24.78
CA LEU A 280 -28.77 6.07 -25.85
C LEU A 280 -28.30 4.60 -25.88
N SER A 281 -27.01 4.32 -25.76
CA SER A 281 -26.53 2.94 -25.75
C SER A 281 -26.87 2.17 -24.47
N LEU A 282 -27.02 2.87 -23.35
CA LEU A 282 -27.55 2.33 -22.12
C LEU A 282 -28.97 1.77 -22.29
N ALA A 283 -29.80 2.35 -23.15
CA ALA A 283 -31.19 1.92 -23.34
C ALA A 283 -31.25 0.40 -23.60
N THR A 284 -30.43 -0.12 -24.49
CA THR A 284 -30.36 -1.55 -24.80
C THR A 284 -30.09 -2.41 -23.56
N ILE A 285 -29.19 -1.96 -22.68
CA ILE A 285 -28.84 -2.68 -21.45
C ILE A 285 -29.99 -2.59 -20.44
N VAL A 286 -30.54 -1.40 -20.25
CA VAL A 286 -31.69 -1.15 -19.36
C VAL A 286 -32.88 -2.03 -19.77
N TYR A 287 -33.21 -2.07 -21.06
CA TYR A 287 -34.27 -2.94 -21.60
C TYR A 287 -33.99 -4.43 -21.38
N ARG A 288 -32.76 -4.89 -21.66
CA ARG A 288 -32.37 -6.29 -21.40
C ARG A 288 -32.50 -6.65 -19.92
N CYS A 289 -32.10 -5.74 -19.04
CA CYS A 289 -32.21 -5.92 -17.60
C CYS A 289 -33.67 -5.97 -17.15
N HIS A 290 -34.52 -5.05 -17.63
CA HIS A 290 -35.96 -5.08 -17.36
C HIS A 290 -36.62 -6.37 -17.83
N ARG A 291 -36.28 -6.87 -19.03
CA ARG A 291 -36.80 -8.17 -19.52
C ARG A 291 -36.36 -9.36 -18.65
N LYS A 292 -35.25 -9.24 -17.94
CA LYS A 292 -34.77 -10.24 -16.96
C LYS A 292 -35.30 -10.02 -15.54
N GLY A 293 -36.24 -9.09 -15.33
CA GLY A 293 -36.84 -8.82 -14.01
C GLY A 293 -36.03 -7.89 -13.11
N PHE A 294 -35.02 -7.21 -13.64
CA PHE A 294 -34.28 -6.22 -12.88
C PHE A 294 -35.04 -4.89 -12.82
N ALA A 295 -35.04 -4.29 -11.64
CA ALA A 295 -35.43 -2.92 -11.41
C ALA A 295 -34.21 -2.03 -11.66
N VAL A 296 -34.27 -1.21 -12.71
CA VAL A 296 -33.16 -0.35 -13.12
C VAL A 296 -33.50 1.09 -12.77
N ARG A 297 -32.55 1.80 -12.15
CA ARG A 297 -32.61 3.24 -11.89
C ARG A 297 -31.45 3.92 -12.59
N VAL A 298 -31.74 4.96 -13.35
CA VAL A 298 -30.70 5.76 -14.02
C VAL A 298 -30.59 7.07 -13.27
N PHE A 299 -29.38 7.47 -12.95
CA PHE A 299 -29.07 8.68 -12.21
C PHE A 299 -28.09 9.55 -12.97
N HIS A 300 -28.24 10.85 -12.84
CA HIS A 300 -27.25 11.81 -13.28
C HIS A 300 -26.44 12.27 -12.08
N TYR A 301 -25.11 12.16 -12.17
CA TYR A 301 -24.16 12.68 -11.20
C TYR A 301 -23.47 13.91 -11.80
N PRO A 302 -23.78 15.13 -11.34
CA PRO A 302 -23.10 16.32 -11.82
C PRO A 302 -21.62 16.23 -11.47
N ASN A 303 -20.79 16.80 -12.32
CA ASN A 303 -19.34 16.79 -12.13
C ASN A 303 -19.02 17.45 -10.76
N PRO A 304 -18.39 16.72 -9.81
CA PRO A 304 -18.09 17.26 -8.49
C PRO A 304 -17.20 18.50 -8.54
N ALA A 305 -16.34 18.64 -9.56
CA ALA A 305 -15.51 19.81 -9.76
C ALA A 305 -16.30 21.07 -10.18
N ALA A 306 -17.49 20.91 -10.77
CA ALA A 306 -18.31 22.02 -11.24
C ALA A 306 -19.27 22.57 -10.16
N TYR A 307 -19.45 21.86 -9.04
CA TYR A 307 -20.50 22.15 -8.06
C TYR A 307 -20.02 22.01 -6.60
N SER A 308 -18.87 22.60 -6.24
CA SER A 308 -18.34 22.57 -4.87
C SER A 308 -19.32 23.09 -3.80
N ASN A 309 -20.29 23.95 -4.18
CA ASN A 309 -21.19 24.64 -3.25
C ASN A 309 -22.64 24.08 -3.20
N VAL A 310 -22.98 23.04 -3.97
CA VAL A 310 -24.34 22.47 -3.95
C VAL A 310 -24.42 21.30 -2.95
N PRO A 311 -25.44 21.23 -2.07
CA PRO A 311 -25.64 20.10 -1.17
C PRO A 311 -25.71 18.78 -1.93
N GLU A 312 -25.03 17.75 -1.44
CA GLU A 312 -24.84 16.44 -2.12
C GLU A 312 -26.15 15.76 -2.53
N ARG A 313 -27.23 15.99 -1.77
CA ARG A 313 -28.58 15.46 -2.04
C ARG A 313 -29.31 16.14 -3.21
N LEU A 314 -28.94 17.38 -3.56
CA LEU A 314 -29.54 18.14 -4.66
C LEU A 314 -28.84 17.90 -6.01
N LYS A 315 -27.77 17.11 -6.01
CA LYS A 315 -26.95 16.86 -7.20
C LYS A 315 -27.47 15.70 -8.04
N VAL A 316 -28.08 14.68 -7.44
CA VAL A 316 -28.43 13.46 -8.18
C VAL A 316 -29.83 13.57 -8.80
N ARG A 317 -29.92 13.68 -10.14
CA ARG A 317 -31.20 13.68 -10.85
C ARG A 317 -31.55 12.26 -11.27
N GLU A 318 -32.71 11.75 -10.85
CA GLU A 318 -33.21 10.47 -11.34
C GLU A 318 -33.74 10.61 -12.78
N LEU A 319 -33.12 9.84 -13.68
CA LEU A 319 -33.43 9.78 -15.11
C LEU A 319 -34.16 8.47 -15.47
N THR A 320 -34.52 7.64 -14.50
CA THR A 320 -35.21 6.35 -14.71
C THR A 320 -36.45 6.50 -15.60
N GLY A 321 -37.23 7.57 -15.39
CA GLY A 321 -38.43 7.86 -16.17
C GLY A 321 -38.18 8.15 -17.66
N LEU A 322 -36.93 8.42 -18.07
CA LEU A 322 -36.59 8.52 -19.49
C LEU A 322 -36.69 7.18 -20.19
N TYR A 323 -36.45 6.07 -19.47
CA TYR A 323 -36.42 4.70 -19.96
C TYR A 323 -37.77 4.00 -19.71
N CYS A 324 -38.80 4.35 -20.49
CA CYS A 324 -40.09 3.65 -20.45
C CYS A 324 -39.92 2.19 -20.90
N LYS A 325 -40.59 1.24 -20.22
CA LYS A 325 -40.43 -0.21 -20.41
C LYS A 325 -40.70 -0.72 -21.84
N ASP A 326 -41.44 0.04 -22.66
CA ASP A 326 -41.98 -0.45 -23.94
C ASP A 326 -41.65 0.43 -25.17
N ASP A 327 -40.88 1.52 -25.00
CA ASP A 327 -40.74 2.54 -26.06
C ASP A 327 -39.30 3.05 -26.22
N VAL A 328 -38.50 2.34 -27.01
CA VAL A 328 -37.09 2.68 -27.27
C VAL A 328 -36.96 4.01 -28.01
N GLU A 329 -37.85 4.29 -28.97
CA GLU A 329 -37.82 5.48 -29.80
C GLU A 329 -38.20 6.74 -29.03
N GLY A 330 -39.23 6.68 -28.18
CA GLY A 330 -39.58 7.80 -27.29
C GLY A 330 -38.55 8.01 -26.20
N CYS A 331 -37.84 6.97 -25.74
CA CYS A 331 -36.67 7.16 -24.85
C CYS A 331 -35.59 7.98 -25.53
N ARG A 332 -35.30 7.68 -26.81
CA ARG A 332 -34.33 8.41 -27.61
C ARG A 332 -34.71 9.89 -27.75
N ALA A 333 -35.95 10.18 -28.13
CA ALA A 333 -36.43 11.56 -28.24
C ALA A 333 -36.33 12.33 -26.91
N ARG A 334 -36.64 11.69 -25.77
CA ARG A 334 -36.51 12.28 -24.44
C ARG A 334 -35.06 12.56 -24.04
N ILE A 335 -34.13 11.67 -24.40
CA ILE A 335 -32.69 11.84 -24.12
C ILE A 335 -32.08 12.93 -25.00
N GLU A 336 -32.48 13.02 -26.27
CA GLU A 336 -31.97 14.01 -27.22
C GLU A 336 -32.26 15.47 -26.77
N GLY A 337 -33.38 15.70 -26.09
CA GLY A 337 -33.81 17.00 -25.57
C GLY A 337 -33.17 17.51 -24.27
N ILE A 338 -32.13 16.84 -23.74
CA ILE A 338 -31.48 17.24 -22.47
C ILE A 338 -30.16 17.97 -22.76
N ASP A 339 -30.09 19.28 -22.54
CA ASP A 339 -28.94 20.08 -23.01
C ASP A 339 -27.75 20.21 -22.04
N ASP A 340 -27.89 19.82 -20.77
CA ASP A 340 -26.81 19.86 -19.77
C ASP A 340 -26.57 18.47 -19.15
N MET A 341 -25.38 17.91 -19.35
CA MET A 341 -25.03 16.55 -18.97
C MET A 341 -23.61 16.45 -18.37
N GLY A 342 -23.53 16.39 -17.04
CA GLY A 342 -22.43 15.76 -16.27
C GLY A 342 -22.37 14.22 -16.35
N ASN A 343 -21.83 13.54 -15.34
CA ASN A 343 -21.69 12.07 -15.31
C ASN A 343 -23.07 11.37 -15.18
N VAL A 344 -23.18 10.09 -15.57
CA VAL A 344 -24.43 9.31 -15.48
C VAL A 344 -24.16 7.98 -14.77
N GLY A 345 -24.86 7.64 -13.70
CA GLY A 345 -24.85 6.31 -13.11
C GLY A 345 -26.09 5.49 -13.50
N VAL A 346 -25.99 4.16 -13.52
CA VAL A 346 -27.13 3.25 -13.75
C VAL A 346 -27.17 2.20 -12.65
N LEU A 347 -27.93 2.47 -11.60
CA LEU A 347 -28.16 1.49 -10.54
C LEU A 347 -29.07 0.35 -11.06
N MET A 348 -28.67 -0.91 -10.88
CA MET A 348 -29.52 -2.05 -11.20
C MET A 348 -29.76 -2.89 -9.93
N LYS A 349 -31.00 -3.22 -9.62
CA LYS A 349 -31.34 -4.10 -8.49
C LYS A 349 -32.22 -5.22 -9.02
N LEU A 350 -31.94 -6.47 -8.67
CA LEU A 350 -32.90 -7.55 -8.89
C LEU A 350 -34.14 -7.22 -8.03
N SER A 351 -35.35 -7.20 -8.62
CA SER A 351 -36.58 -7.06 -7.82
C SER A 351 -36.72 -8.33 -6.96
N ASP A 352 -36.85 -8.24 -5.64
CA ASP A 352 -38.07 -7.81 -4.94
C ASP A 352 -37.89 -6.54 -4.09
N THR A 353 -38.68 -5.51 -4.40
CA THR A 353 -38.80 -4.21 -3.68
C THR A 353 -37.53 -3.34 -3.54
N PHE A 354 -37.65 -2.08 -4.01
CA PHE A 354 -36.78 -0.99 -3.55
C PHE A 354 -37.32 -0.51 -2.21
N GLU A 355 -36.98 -1.21 -1.13
CA GLU A 355 -36.94 -0.59 0.20
C GLU A 355 -35.66 0.23 0.37
#